data_AF-A0A8T4PIV8-F1
#
_entry.id   AF-A0A8T4PIV8-F1
#
_cell.length_a   1.000
_cell.length_b   1.000
_cell.length_c   1.000
_cell.angle_alpha   90.00
_cell.angle_beta   90.00
_cell.angle_gamma   90.00
#
_symmetry.space_group_name_H-M   'P 1'
#
loop_
_entity.id
_entity.type
_entity.pdbx_description
1 polymer ?
#
loop_
_entity_poly.entity_id
_entity_poly.type
_entity_poly.pdbx_seq_one_letter_code
_entity_poly.pdbx_strand_id
1 'polypeptide(L)' 'MIAESHISIHTFPDQDYAFIDIFSCKEFDAERAIGYSVDAFEAKNVEKHVLKRGMDFPRKIVLSYV' A
#
# COMPACT_ATOMS: atom_id res chain seq x y z
N MET A 1 7.96 11.28 4.43
CA MET A 1 7.11 12.00 3.45
C MET A 1 6.58 10.99 2.46
N ILE A 2 5.26 10.90 2.32
CA ILE A 2 4.54 10.00 1.39
C ILE A 2 4.06 10.76 0.14
N ALA A 3 4.85 11.71 -0.38
CA ALA A 3 4.36 12.71 -1.34
C ALA A 3 3.80 12.13 -2.66
N GLU A 4 4.23 10.93 -3.05
CA GLU A 4 3.72 10.22 -4.23
C GLU A 4 3.19 8.83 -3.84
N SER A 5 2.83 8.64 -2.57
CA SER A 5 2.39 7.37 -2.01
C SER A 5 1.18 7.58 -1.09
N HIS A 6 0.56 6.52 -0.59
CA HIS A 6 -0.62 6.68 0.28
C HIS A 6 -0.80 5.52 1.24
N ILE A 7 -1.52 5.82 2.32
CA ILE A 7 -2.15 4.82 3.16
C ILE A 7 -3.62 5.22 3.23
N SER A 8 -4.53 4.32 2.86
CA SER A 8 -5.97 4.50 2.96
C SER A 8 -6.60 3.35 3.72
N ILE A 9 -7.64 3.68 4.48
CA ILE A 9 -8.40 2.72 5.27
C ILE A 9 -9.88 3.02 5.08
N HIS A 10 -10.66 1.99 4.74
CA HIS A 10 -12.12 2.02 4.69
C HIS A 10 -12.67 1.02 5.69
N THR A 11 -13.35 1.50 6.72
CA THR A 11 -13.93 0.65 7.77
C THR A 11 -15.44 0.50 7.59
N PHE A 12 -15.93 -0.69 7.89
CA PHE A 12 -17.35 -1.05 7.91
C PHE A 12 -17.66 -1.71 9.27
N PRO A 13 -17.83 -0.91 10.34
CA PRO A 13 -17.98 -1.44 11.69
C PRO A 13 -19.16 -2.43 11.84
N ASP A 14 -20.29 -2.15 11.18
CA ASP A 14 -21.47 -3.02 11.22
C ASP A 14 -21.26 -4.40 10.59
N GLN A 15 -20.19 -4.57 9.80
CA GLN A 15 -19.82 -5.81 9.12
C GLN A 15 -18.55 -6.44 9.69
N ASP A 16 -17.94 -5.84 10.72
CA ASP A 16 -16.63 -6.23 11.28
C ASP A 16 -15.56 -6.37 10.18
N TYR A 17 -15.51 -5.38 9.28
CA TYR A 17 -14.67 -5.44 8.08
C TYR A 17 -13.90 -4.14 7.83
N ALA A 18 -12.69 -4.26 7.28
CA ALA A 18 -11.89 -3.11 6.86
C ALA A 18 -11.08 -3.46 5.60
N PHE A 19 -10.98 -2.48 4.68
CA PHE A 19 -10.01 -2.50 3.59
C PHE A 19 -8.88 -1.54 3.90
N ILE A 20 -7.63 -1.99 3.68
CA ILE A 20 -6.42 -1.23 3.97
C ILE A 20 -5.50 -1.30 2.76
N ASP A 21 -5.13 -0.13 2.23
CA ASP A 21 -4.14 -0.01 1.17
C ASP A 21 -2.89 0.68 1.71
N ILE A 22 -1.73 0.07 1.51
CA ILE A 22 -0.44 0.62 1.89
C ILE A 22 0.44 0.68 0.65
N PHE A 23 0.65 1.89 0.15
CA PHE A 23 1.45 2.17 -1.03
C PHE A 23 2.62 3.10 -0.69
N SER A 24 3.81 2.70 -1.10
CA SER A 24 5.06 3.44 -0.91
C SER A 24 5.91 3.41 -2.18
N CYS A 25 6.48 4.56 -2.54
CA CYS A 25 7.51 4.67 -3.60
C CYS A 25 8.91 4.24 -3.10
N LYS A 26 9.06 4.00 -1.80
CA LYS A 26 10.27 3.45 -1.19
C LYS A 26 10.03 2.01 -0.78
N GLU A 27 11.08 1.20 -0.79
CA GLU A 27 11.02 -0.15 -0.21
C GLU A 27 10.60 -0.09 1.26
N PHE A 28 9.76 -1.05 1.64
CA PHE A 28 9.30 -1.24 3.00
C PHE A 28 8.99 -2.72 3.23
N ASP A 29 8.97 -3.11 4.50
CA ASP A 29 8.58 -4.45 4.90
C ASP A 29 7.05 -4.57 4.89
N ALA A 30 6.54 -5.18 3.81
CA ALA A 30 5.11 -5.39 3.63
C ALA A 30 4.52 -6.30 4.69
N GLU A 31 5.23 -7.35 5.13
CA GLU A 31 4.74 -8.29 6.14
C GLU A 31 4.64 -7.62 7.51
N ARG A 32 5.59 -6.76 7.85
CA ARG A 32 5.48 -5.94 9.07
C ARG A 32 4.29 -4.98 9.03
N ALA A 33 4.01 -4.37 7.88
CA ALA A 33 2.88 -3.46 7.72
C ALA A 33 1.54 -4.21 7.81
N ILE A 34 1.46 -5.41 7.21
CA ILE A 34 0.31 -6.31 7.35
C ILE A 34 0.13 -6.73 8.80
N GLY A 35 1.18 -7.21 9.47
CA GLY A 35 1.12 -7.63 10.87
C GLY A 35 0.62 -6.52 11.80
N TYR A 36 1.14 -5.30 11.64
CA TYR A 36 0.64 -4.14 12.38
C TYR A 36 -0.84 -3.88 12.14
N SER A 37 -1.30 -4.02 10.90
CA SER A 37 -2.71 -3.84 10.54
C SER A 37 -3.61 -4.92 11.17
N VAL A 38 -3.15 -6.18 11.16
CA VAL A 38 -3.87 -7.30 11.78
C VAL A 38 -4.00 -7.10 13.29
N ASP A 39 -2.91 -6.73 13.96
CA ASP A 39 -2.91 -6.49 15.40
C ASP A 39 -3.79 -5.29 15.77
N ALA A 40 -3.72 -4.19 15.00
CA ALA A 40 -4.47 -2.97 15.27
C ALA A 40 -5.99 -3.12 15.09
N PHE A 41 -6.42 -3.96 14.14
CA PHE A 41 -7.84 -4.24 13.87
C PHE A 41 -8.31 -5.56 14.49
N GLU A 42 -7.44 -6.27 15.22
CA GLU A 42 -7.70 -7.60 15.78
C GLU A 42 -8.27 -8.59 14.74
N ALA A 43 -7.79 -8.49 13.50
CA ALA A 43 -8.38 -9.18 12.36
C ALA A 43 -8.19 -10.70 12.46
N LYS A 44 -9.31 -11.44 12.45
CA LYS A 44 -9.29 -12.91 12.56
C LYS A 44 -9.12 -13.62 11.21
N ASN A 45 -9.55 -12.97 10.14
CA ASN A 45 -9.41 -13.45 8.77
C ASN A 45 -8.77 -12.34 7.94
N VAL A 46 -7.78 -12.70 7.13
CA VAL A 46 -6.97 -11.74 6.38
C VAL A 46 -6.83 -12.22 4.94
N GLU A 47 -7.28 -11.40 4.01
CA GLU A 47 -6.92 -11.50 2.61
C GLU A 47 -5.87 -10.43 2.30
N LYS A 48 -4.76 -10.81 1.67
CA LYS A 48 -3.66 -9.89 1.37
C LYS A 48 -3.16 -10.04 -0.06
N HIS A 49 -2.84 -8.91 -0.68
CA HIS A 49 -2.23 -8.84 -2.01
C HIS A 49 -1.06 -7.87 -1.98
N VAL A 50 0.14 -8.35 -2.32
CA VAL A 50 1.35 -7.52 -2.39
C VAL A 50 1.76 -7.37 -3.85
N LEU A 51 1.77 -6.13 -4.34
CA LEU A 51 2.03 -5.83 -5.75
C LEU A 51 3.24 -4.90 -5.88
N LYS A 52 4.20 -5.29 -6.71
CA LYS A 52 5.25 -4.38 -7.16
C LYS A 52 4.68 -3.46 -8.24
N ARG A 53 4.80 -2.14 -8.05
CA ARG A 53 4.28 -1.11 -8.94
C ARG A 53 5.41 -0.39 -9.66
N GLY A 54 5.12 0.17 -10.84
CA GLY A 54 6.08 1.01 -11.58
C GLY A 54 7.22 0.27 -12.28
N MET A 55 7.08 -1.05 -12.52
CA MET A 55 8.10 -1.86 -13.19
C MET A 55 8.42 -1.33 -14.60
N ASP A 56 7.41 -0.81 -15.30
CA ASP A 56 7.53 -0.23 -16.65
C ASP A 56 7.48 1.31 -16.65
N PHE A 57 7.55 1.95 -15.48
CA PHE A 57 7.48 3.41 -15.40
C PHE A 57 8.78 4.01 -15.97
N PRO A 58 8.71 4.93 -16.96
CA PRO A 58 9.89 5.44 -17.63
C PRO A 58 10.77 6.21 -16.64
N ARG A 59 11.99 5.70 -16.40
CA ARG A 59 12.90 6.29 -15.39
C ARG A 59 13.48 7.66 -15.79
N LYS A 60 13.36 8.06 -17.06
CA LYS A 60 13.66 9.41 -17.58
C LYS A 60 12.85 9.64 -18.85
N ILE A 61 12.06 10.71 -18.90
CA ILE A 61 11.76 11.36 -20.17
C ILE A 61 13.10 11.92 -20.64
N VAL A 62 13.70 11.31 -21.67
CA VAL A 62 14.78 11.97 -22.40
C VAL A 62 14.12 13.17 -23.07
N LEU A 63 14.23 14.34 -22.44
CA LEU A 63 13.97 15.61 -23.13
C LEU A 63 15.07 15.73 -24.19
N SER A 64 14.84 15.14 -25.36
CA SER A 64 15.53 15.56 -26.57
C SER A 64 15.07 16.99 -26.83
N TYR A 65 15.90 17.95 -26.41
CA TYR A 65 15.77 19.33 -26.83
C TYR A 65 15.69 19.33 -28.36
N VAL A 66 14.55 19.76 -28.88
CA VAL A 66 14.42 20.28 -30.24
C VAL A 66 15.04 21.68 -30.25
#